data_AF-A0A8H8P6N9-F1
#
_entry.id   AF-A0A8H8P6N9-F1
#
_cell.length_a   1.000
_cell.length_b   1.000
_cell.length_c   1.000
_cell.angle_alpha   90.00
_cell.angle_beta   90.00
_cell.angle_gamma   90.00
#
_symmetry.space_group_name_H-M   'P 1'
#
loop_
_entity.id
_entity.type
_entity.pdbx_description
1 polymer ?
#
loop_
_entity_poly.entity_id
_entity_poly.type
_entity_poly.pdbx_seq_one_letter_code
_entity_poly.pdbx_strand_id
1 'polypeptide(L)'
;MSSFTRPSISTLIVDLLSDSPVQKGVEQAAEEVVRIDTIVGNACILCHGTIIVARCRQDAKECHLWDTSVLGVLRLARTFFLRMHMASKKRGTFIAIGSVAAQL
;
A
#
# COMPACT_ATOMS: atom_id res chain seq x y z
N MET A 1 15.36 7.94 6.55
CA MET A 1 14.69 9.09 5.92
C MET A 1 15.66 10.20 5.48
N SER A 2 16.93 10.21 5.91
CA SER A 2 17.93 11.25 5.58
C SER A 2 18.36 11.33 4.11
N SER A 3 17.93 10.40 3.26
CA SER A 3 18.30 10.33 1.83
C SER A 3 17.26 10.91 0.86
N PHE A 4 16.06 11.28 1.33
CA PHE A 4 14.98 11.85 0.52
C PHE A 4 14.98 13.38 0.59
N THR A 5 16.07 14.01 0.19
CA THR A 5 16.27 15.47 0.35
C THR A 5 16.02 16.28 -0.92
N ARG A 6 15.71 15.61 -2.05
CA ARG A 6 15.44 16.32 -3.31
C ARG A 6 14.08 17.02 -3.23
N PRO A 7 13.94 18.27 -3.70
CA PRO A 7 12.68 19.01 -3.66
C PRO A 7 11.52 18.34 -4.40
N SER A 8 11.81 17.47 -5.37
CA SER A 8 10.82 16.69 -6.11
C SER A 8 10.31 15.45 -5.36
N ILE A 9 10.78 15.22 -4.13
CA ILE A 9 10.38 14.09 -3.30
C ILE A 9 9.61 14.64 -2.10
N SER A 10 8.33 14.31 -2.02
CA SER A 10 7.52 14.52 -0.82
C SER A 10 7.39 13.19 -0.06
N THR A 11 7.34 13.26 1.26
CA THR A 11 7.17 12.08 2.12
C THR A 11 5.85 12.18 2.87
N LEU A 12 5.06 11.12 2.80
CA LEU A 12 3.78 10.98 3.50
C LEU A 12 3.84 9.79 4.44
N ILE A 13 3.30 9.96 5.64
CA ILE A 13 3.12 8.86 6.59
C ILE A 13 1.73 8.27 6.35
N VAL A 14 1.68 7.00 5.96
CA VAL A 14 0.43 6.30 5.67
C VAL A 14 0.44 4.93 6.32
N ASP A 15 -0.52 4.69 7.20
CA ASP A 15 -0.80 3.38 7.77
C ASP A 15 -1.87 2.65 6.93
N LEU A 16 -1.55 1.43 6.48
CA LEU A 16 -2.40 0.63 5.60
C LEU A 16 -3.41 -0.27 6.36
N LEU A 17 -3.34 -0.31 7.69
CA LEU A 17 -4.20 -1.16 8.51
C LEU A 17 -5.67 -0.70 8.50
N SER A 18 -5.94 0.56 8.19
CA SER A 18 -7.29 1.11 8.14
C SER A 18 -7.46 2.11 7.00
N ASP A 19 -8.71 2.43 6.66
CA ASP A 19 -9.01 3.24 5.48
C ASP A 19 -8.74 4.74 5.70
N SER A 20 -8.91 5.23 6.94
CA SER A 20 -8.82 6.66 7.26
C SER A 20 -7.42 7.25 7.04
N PRO A 21 -6.31 6.63 7.50
CA PRO A 21 -4.96 7.12 7.21
C PRO A 21 -4.62 7.07 5.72
N VAL A 22 -5.07 6.01 5.02
CA VAL A 22 -4.90 5.90 3.56
C VAL A 22 -5.60 7.04 2.84
N GLN A 23 -6.86 7.30 3.17
CA GLN A 23 -7.62 8.38 2.55
C GLN A 23 -6.97 9.74 2.77
N LYS A 24 -6.56 10.05 4.00
CA LYS A 24 -5.88 11.31 4.31
C LYS A 24 -4.55 11.45 3.55
N GLY A 25 -3.76 10.37 3.48
CA GLY A 25 -2.51 10.37 2.73
C GLY A 25 -2.71 10.59 1.24
N VAL A 26 -3.76 10.01 0.65
CA VAL A 26 -4.11 10.23 -0.76
C VAL A 26 -4.61 11.66 -1.00
N GLU A 27 -5.43 12.21 -0.10
CA GLU A 27 -5.90 13.58 -0.18
C GLU A 27 -4.73 14.57 -0.13
N GLN A 28 -3.82 14.41 0.82
CA GLN A 28 -2.62 15.24 0.90
C GLN A 28 -1.73 15.11 -0.35
N ALA A 29 -1.51 13.88 -0.84
CA ALA A 29 -0.79 13.68 -2.09
C ALA A 29 -1.45 14.41 -3.28
N ALA A 30 -2.79 14.39 -3.33
CA ALA A 30 -3.55 15.03 -4.40
C ALA A 30 -3.51 16.56 -4.37
N GLU A 31 -3.33 17.16 -3.19
CA GLU A 31 -3.14 18.60 -3.05
C GLU A 31 -1.73 19.03 -3.48
N GLU A 32 -0.73 18.16 -3.26
CA GLU A 32 0.67 18.46 -3.57
C GLU A 32 1.04 18.26 -5.05
N VAL A 33 0.35 17.35 -5.77
CA VAL A 33 0.68 17.05 -7.17
C VAL A 33 -0.51 17.20 -8.10
N VAL A 34 -0.26 17.80 -9.27
CA VAL A 34 -1.28 17.95 -10.33
C VAL A 34 -1.74 16.59 -10.88
N ARG A 35 -0.85 15.58 -10.86
CA ARG A 35 -1.08 14.28 -11.46
C ARG A 35 -0.24 13.19 -10.81
N ILE A 36 -0.84 12.02 -10.65
CA ILE A 36 -0.15 10.76 -10.34
C ILE A 36 -0.31 9.83 -11.53
N ASP A 37 0.82 9.31 -12.03
CA ASP A 37 0.84 8.38 -13.15
C ASP A 37 0.98 6.93 -12.72
N THR A 38 1.78 6.69 -11.69
CA THR A 38 2.11 5.35 -11.23
C THR A 38 1.96 5.28 -9.73
N ILE A 39 1.35 4.20 -9.26
CA ILE A 39 1.23 3.86 -7.85
C ILE A 39 1.88 2.50 -7.66
N VAL A 40 2.79 2.41 -6.70
CA VAL A 40 3.49 1.15 -6.37
C VAL A 40 3.09 0.72 -4.96
N GLY A 41 2.22 -0.28 -4.87
CA GLY A 41 1.83 -0.91 -3.61
C GLY A 41 2.87 -1.94 -3.20
N ASN A 42 3.86 -1.52 -2.39
CA ASN A 42 4.98 -2.37 -1.98
C ASN A 42 4.96 -2.82 -0.51
N ALA A 43 4.21 -2.14 0.35
CA ALA A 43 4.22 -2.42 1.78
C ALA A 43 3.80 -3.87 2.05
N CYS A 44 4.60 -4.57 2.86
CA CYS A 44 4.43 -5.98 3.16
C CYS A 44 4.96 -6.22 4.57
N ILE A 45 4.32 -7.16 5.28
CA ILE A 45 4.85 -7.74 6.51
C ILE A 45 5.12 -9.21 6.22
N LEU A 46 6.21 -9.73 6.77
CA LEU A 46 6.54 -11.15 6.66
C LEU A 46 6.27 -11.84 8.00
N CYS A 47 5.51 -12.91 7.98
CA CYS A 47 5.33 -13.81 9.11
C CYS A 47 6.12 -15.09 8.82
N HIS A 48 7.24 -15.27 9.51
CA HIS A 48 8.12 -16.43 9.32
C HIS A 48 7.78 -17.54 10.31
N GLY A 49 7.81 -18.78 9.86
CA GLY A 49 7.59 -19.94 10.71
C GLY A 49 7.11 -21.14 9.91
N THR A 50 7.25 -22.33 10.49
CA THR A 50 6.58 -23.51 9.95
C THR A 50 5.10 -23.46 10.31
N ILE A 51 4.23 -24.04 9.49
CA ILE A 51 2.78 -24.06 9.74
C ILE A 51 2.39 -24.76 11.05
N ILE A 52 3.27 -25.63 11.58
CA ILE A 52 3.05 -26.38 12.82
C ILE A 52 3.37 -25.51 14.05
N VAL A 53 4.35 -24.62 13.93
CA VAL A 53 4.79 -23.74 15.04
C VAL A 53 4.01 -22.43 15.03
N ALA A 54 3.72 -21.90 13.84
CA ALA A 54 2.89 -20.73 13.71
C ALA A 54 1.44 -21.10 14.08
N ARG A 55 0.83 -20.40 15.03
CA ARG A 55 -0.63 -20.44 15.19
C ARG A 55 -1.19 -19.65 14.04
N CYS A 56 -1.23 -20.26 12.85
CA CYS A 56 -1.31 -19.61 11.54
C CYS A 56 -2.28 -18.42 11.44
N ARG A 57 -3.42 -18.49 12.17
CA ARG A 57 -4.40 -17.41 12.21
C ARG A 57 -4.11 -16.32 13.25
N GLN A 58 -3.60 -16.67 14.42
CA GLN A 58 -3.31 -15.71 15.48
C GLN A 58 -2.05 -14.92 15.13
N ASP A 59 -0.98 -15.60 14.72
CA ASP A 59 0.29 -14.95 14.39
C ASP A 59 0.14 -14.05 13.15
N ALA A 60 -0.58 -14.51 12.12
CA ALA A 60 -0.87 -13.68 10.95
C ALA A 60 -1.76 -12.46 11.27
N LYS A 61 -2.61 -12.55 12.29
CA LYS A 61 -3.41 -11.41 12.77
C LYS A 61 -2.57 -10.44 13.61
N GLU A 62 -1.78 -10.95 14.54
CA GLU A 62 -0.90 -10.15 15.40
C GLU A 62 0.18 -9.42 14.60
N CYS A 63 0.71 -10.06 13.56
CA CYS A 63 1.66 -9.44 12.64
C CYS A 63 0.98 -8.63 11.53
N HIS A 64 -0.36 -8.53 11.48
CA HIS A 64 -1.09 -7.81 10.44
C HIS A 64 -0.72 -8.19 8.99
N LEU A 65 -0.30 -9.44 8.78
CA LEU A 65 0.21 -9.93 7.49
C LEU A 65 -0.77 -9.65 6.34
N TRP A 66 -2.02 -10.06 6.53
CA TRP A 66 -3.09 -9.92 5.54
C TRP A 66 -3.54 -8.47 5.40
N ASP A 67 -3.67 -7.77 6.52
CA ASP A 67 -4.16 -6.39 6.56
C ASP A 67 -3.21 -5.45 5.82
N THR A 68 -1.90 -5.62 5.95
CA THR A 68 -0.91 -4.79 5.25
C THR A 68 -0.69 -5.26 3.82
N SER A 69 -0.39 -6.56 3.62
CA SER A 69 0.18 -7.04 2.36
C SER A 69 -0.88 -7.34 1.29
N VAL A 70 -2.14 -7.56 1.68
CA VAL A 70 -3.25 -7.83 0.74
C VAL A 70 -4.29 -6.72 0.80
N LEU A 71 -4.90 -6.54 1.98
CA LEU A 71 -5.98 -5.56 2.13
C LEU A 71 -5.45 -4.12 1.98
N GLY A 72 -4.26 -3.83 2.48
CA GLY A 72 -3.61 -2.53 2.35
C GLY A 72 -3.37 -2.15 0.89
N VAL A 73 -2.89 -3.09 0.07
CA VAL A 73 -2.71 -2.88 -1.37
C VAL A 73 -4.04 -2.61 -2.07
N LEU A 74 -5.10 -3.36 -1.72
CA LEU A 74 -6.45 -3.14 -2.25
C LEU A 74 -7.02 -1.77 -1.83
N ARG A 75 -6.81 -1.36 -0.57
CA ARG A 75 -7.20 -0.03 -0.06
C ARG A 75 -6.51 1.07 -0.83
N LEU A 76 -5.20 0.97 -1.05
CA LEU A 76 -4.45 1.93 -1.86
C LEU A 76 -5.01 2.02 -3.29
N ALA A 77 -5.16 0.87 -3.96
CA ALA A 77 -5.66 0.82 -5.32
C ALA A 77 -7.04 1.48 -5.44
N ARG A 78 -7.98 1.12 -4.57
CA ARG A 78 -9.31 1.73 -4.55
C ARG A 78 -9.26 3.23 -4.29
N THR A 79 -8.60 3.65 -3.22
CA THR A 79 -8.61 5.05 -2.80
C THR A 79 -7.97 5.95 -3.85
N PHE A 80 -6.80 5.59 -4.37
CA PHE A 80 -6.15 6.37 -5.43
C PHE A 80 -6.97 6.37 -6.72
N PHE A 81 -7.48 5.21 -7.19
CA PHE A 81 -8.19 5.18 -8.46
C PHE A 81 -9.49 5.97 -8.44
N LEU A 82 -10.19 5.94 -7.30
CA LEU A 82 -11.42 6.68 -7.09
C LEU A 82 -11.14 8.18 -6.91
N ARG A 83 -10.18 8.56 -6.06
CA ARG A 83 -9.92 9.97 -5.72
C ARG A 83 -9.22 10.74 -6.84
N MET A 84 -8.32 10.09 -7.57
CA MET A 84 -7.58 10.73 -8.65
C MET A 84 -8.29 10.64 -10.01
N HIS A 85 -9.52 10.14 -10.04
CA HIS A 85 -10.29 9.95 -11.27
C HIS A 85 -9.54 9.14 -12.34
N MET A 86 -8.62 8.27 -11.91
CA MET A 86 -7.79 7.43 -12.79
C MET A 86 -8.67 6.41 -13.52
N ALA A 87 -9.65 5.84 -12.81
CA ALA A 87 -10.61 4.89 -13.39
C ALA A 87 -11.46 5.52 -14.50
N SER A 88 -12.03 6.72 -14.25
CA SER A 88 -12.89 7.39 -15.24
C SER A 88 -12.09 7.90 -16.44
N LYS A 89 -10.85 8.34 -16.22
CA LYS A 89 -9.95 8.79 -17.29
C LYS A 89 -9.27 7.64 -18.04
N LYS A 90 -9.46 6.38 -17.62
CA LYS A 90 -8.75 5.19 -18.14
C LYS A 90 -7.23 5.41 -18.20
N ARG A 91 -6.66 6.02 -17.15
CA ARG A 91 -5.25 6.42 -17.07
C ARG A 91 -4.67 6.02 -15.72
N GLY A 92 -3.36 5.84 -15.69
CA GLY A 92 -2.63 5.46 -14.48
C GLY A 92 -2.27 3.98 -14.46
N THR A 93 -1.19 3.64 -13.76
CA THR A 93 -0.71 2.27 -13.60
C THR A 93 -0.60 1.95 -12.11
N PHE A 94 -1.21 0.84 -11.71
CA PHE A 94 -1.03 0.29 -10.36
C PHE A 94 -0.12 -0.93 -10.43
N ILE A 95 0.98 -0.89 -9.69
CA ILE A 95 1.93 -1.98 -9.58
C ILE A 95 1.82 -2.53 -8.16
N ALA A 96 1.25 -3.73 -8.03
CA ALA A 96 1.27 -4.46 -6.77
C ALA A 96 2.55 -5.31 -6.71
N ILE A 97 3.37 -5.11 -5.69
CA ILE A 97 4.57 -5.92 -5.50
C ILE A 97 4.19 -7.17 -4.72
N GLY A 98 4.45 -8.33 -5.33
CA GLY A 98 4.30 -9.63 -4.70
C GLY A 98 5.65 -10.32 -4.46
N SER A 99 5.59 -11.58 -4.06
CA SER A 99 6.76 -12.45 -3.88
C SER A 99 6.64 -13.68 -4.78
N VAL A 100 7.77 -14.23 -5.21
CA VAL A 100 7.84 -15.54 -5.87
C VAL A 100 7.24 -16.65 -5.00
N ALA A 101 7.22 -16.47 -3.67
CA ALA A 101 6.58 -17.41 -2.75
C ALA A 101 5.06 -17.53 -2.97
N ALA A 102 4.42 -16.55 -3.62
CA ALA A 102 3.00 -16.57 -3.95
C ALA A 102 2.70 -17.20 -5.32
N GLN A 103 3.71 -17.70 -6.05
CA GLN A 103 3.54 -18.36 -7.35
C GLN A 103 3.31 -19.89 -7.23
N LEU A 104 3.07 -20.39 -6.02
CA LEU A 104 2.84 -21.80 -5.74
C LEU A 104 1.41 -22.26 -6.05
#